data_AF-A0AAV8Y2H5-F1
#
_entry.id   AF-A0AAV8Y2H5-F1
#
_cell.length_a   1.000
_cell.length_b   1.000
_cell.length_c   1.000
_cell.angle_alpha   90.00
_cell.angle_beta   90.00
_cell.angle_gamma   90.00
#
_symmetry.space_group_name_H-M   'P 1'
#
loop_
_entity.id
_entity.type
_entity.pdbx_description
1 polymer ?
#
loop_
_entity_poly.entity_id
_entity_poly.type
_entity_poly.pdbx_seq_one_letter_code
_entity_poly.pdbx_strand_id
1 'polypeptide(L)'
;MSTVVDYISSAKDHKLPEMVIEYIKERSLDEDTGCIQLLICKSSPFIRNMQKSINDRSSNSTKGYKALFAYLPTVEEVSENGDSCEIKYPYCSILF
;
A
#
# COMPACT_ATOMS: atom_id res chain seq x y z
N MET A 1 -18.53 17.62 3.84
CA MET A 1 -19.17 16.33 4.17
C MET A 1 -18.70 15.34 3.11
N SER A 2 -17.78 14.45 3.48
CA SER A 2 -17.18 13.50 2.53
C SER A 2 -18.19 12.41 2.16
N THR A 3 -18.29 12.09 0.87
CA THR A 3 -19.19 11.08 0.33
C THR A 3 -18.46 9.74 0.13
N VAL A 4 -19.22 8.66 -0.08
CA VAL A 4 -18.66 7.34 -0.43
C VAL A 4 -17.81 7.40 -1.71
N VAL A 5 -18.16 8.27 -2.65
CA VAL A 5 -17.42 8.47 -3.92
C VAL A 5 -16.02 9.03 -3.65
N ASP A 6 -15.89 9.94 -2.69
CA ASP A 6 -14.61 10.54 -2.32
C ASP A 6 -13.67 9.47 -1.76
N TYR A 7 -14.17 8.58 -0.89
CA TYR A 7 -13.37 7.47 -0.35
C TYR A 7 -12.92 6.48 -1.42
N ILE A 8 -13.80 6.14 -2.37
CA ILE A 8 -13.43 5.25 -3.49
C ILE A 8 -12.36 5.91 -4.36
N SER A 9 -12.45 7.23 -4.55
CA SER A 9 -11.47 7.99 -5.35
C SER A 9 -10.10 8.00 -4.66
N SER A 10 -10.04 8.26 -3.35
CA SER A 10 -8.81 8.17 -2.57
C SER A 10 -8.26 6.75 -2.52
N ALA A 11 -9.13 5.74 -2.39
CA ALA A 11 -8.73 4.33 -2.36
C ALA A 11 -8.09 3.88 -3.68
N LYS A 12 -8.42 4.53 -4.80
CA LYS A 12 -7.85 4.26 -6.14
C LYS A 12 -6.57 5.04 -6.43
N ASP A 13 -6.21 6.01 -5.60
CA ASP A 13 -5.04 6.84 -5.85
C ASP A 13 -3.76 6.02 -5.61
N HIS A 14 -2.93 5.90 -6.65
CA HIS A 14 -1.62 5.25 -6.58
C HIS A 14 -0.69 5.85 -5.50
N LYS A 15 -0.93 7.11 -5.10
CA LYS A 15 -0.18 7.82 -4.04
C LYS A 15 -0.71 7.54 -2.64
N LEU A 16 -1.73 6.69 -2.48
CA LEU A 16 -2.32 6.38 -1.18
C LEU A 16 -1.27 5.95 -0.14
N PRO A 17 -0.30 5.05 -0.44
CA PRO A 17 0.74 4.70 0.54
C PRO A 17 1.56 5.91 0.99
N GLU A 18 1.95 6.77 0.06
CA GLU A 18 2.73 7.98 0.34
C GLU A 18 1.94 9.00 1.16
N MET A 19 0.65 9.20 0.84
CA MET A 19 -0.25 10.07 1.60
C MET A 19 -0.46 9.56 3.03
N VAL A 20 -0.56 8.24 3.23
CA VAL A 20 -0.68 7.65 4.57
C VAL A 20 0.61 7.85 5.36
N ILE A 21 1.77 7.66 4.74
CA ILE A 21 3.07 7.91 5.37
C ILE A 21 3.21 9.37 5.78
N GLU A 22 2.84 10.31 4.89
CA GLU A 22 2.87 11.74 5.18
C GLU A 22 1.92 12.09 6.33
N TYR A 23 0.71 11.55 6.32
CA TYR A 23 -0.26 11.73 7.40
C TYR A 23 0.27 11.25 8.76
N ILE A 24 0.97 10.10 8.80
CA ILE A 24 1.60 9.58 10.02
C ILE A 24 2.70 10.53 10.50
N LYS A 25 3.55 10.98 9.58
CA LYS A 25 4.66 11.89 9.87
C LYS A 25 4.18 13.25 10.42
N GLU A 26 3.09 13.79 9.89
CA GLU A 26 2.55 15.07 10.36
C GLU A 26 1.91 14.98 11.76
N ARG A 27 1.44 13.79 12.15
CA ARG A 27 0.69 13.58 13.39
C ARG A 27 1.50 12.92 14.51
N SER A 28 2.72 12.50 14.23
CA SER A 28 3.65 11.99 15.23
C SER A 28 4.95 12.75 15.14
N LEU A 29 5.27 13.45 16.23
CA LEU A 29 6.48 14.25 16.37
C LEU A 29 7.72 13.40 16.71
N ASP A 30 7.54 12.09 16.91
CA ASP A 30 8.55 11.19 17.44
C ASP A 30 9.14 10.29 16.34
N GLU A 31 10.46 10.05 16.41
CA GLU A 31 11.22 9.12 15.55
C GLU A 31 10.63 7.70 15.56
N ASP A 32 9.83 7.37 16.58
CA ASP A 32 9.20 6.06 16.81
C ASP A 32 8.19 5.66 15.72
N THR A 33 7.74 6.58 14.86
CA THR A 33 6.86 6.20 13.73
C THR A 33 7.60 5.62 12.52
N GLY A 34 8.93 5.59 12.54
CA GLY A 34 9.74 5.03 11.46
C GLY A 34 9.31 3.61 11.07
N CYS A 35 8.98 2.75 12.04
CA CYS A 35 8.49 1.39 11.76
C CYS A 35 7.13 1.36 11.05
N ILE A 36 6.22 2.27 11.39
CA ILE A 36 4.91 2.34 10.74
C ILE A 36 5.08 2.85 9.30
N GLN A 37 5.93 3.86 9.09
CA GLN A 37 6.26 4.37 7.77
C GLN A 37 6.89 3.28 6.89
N LEU A 38 7.83 2.51 7.45
CA LEU A 38 8.46 1.35 6.80
C LEU A 38 7.42 0.27 6.46
N LEU A 39 6.55 -0.08 7.41
CA LEU A 39 5.50 -1.09 7.22
C LEU A 39 4.55 -0.71 6.07
N ILE A 40 4.09 0.55 6.04
CA ILE A 40 3.23 1.05 4.96
C ILE A 40 3.97 1.04 3.62
N CYS A 41 5.25 1.45 3.60
CA CYS A 41 6.06 1.42 2.40
C CYS A 41 6.21 -0.01 1.85
N LYS A 42 6.58 -0.99 2.70
CA LYS A 42 6.74 -2.40 2.30
C LYS A 42 5.42 -3.04 1.87
N SER A 43 4.31 -2.59 2.42
CA SER A 43 2.96 -3.03 2.03
C SER A 43 2.46 -2.38 0.73
N SER A 44 3.15 -1.35 0.21
CA SER A 44 2.68 -0.60 -0.96
C SER A 44 2.47 -1.43 -2.24
N PRO A 45 3.25 -2.49 -2.55
CA PRO A 45 2.97 -3.35 -3.70
C PRO A 45 1.61 -4.07 -3.56
N PHE A 46 1.26 -4.50 -2.35
CA PHE A 46 -0.04 -5.12 -2.08
C PHE A 46 -1.19 -4.13 -2.26
N ILE A 47 -1.03 -2.91 -1.73
CA ILE A 47 -2.04 -1.85 -1.90
C ILE A 47 -2.24 -1.53 -3.38
N ARG A 48 -1.14 -1.27 -4.11
CA ARG A 48 -1.17 -0.91 -5.55
C ARG A 48 -1.76 -2.03 -6.41
N ASN A 49 -1.43 -3.29 -6.14
CA ASN A 49 -2.02 -4.39 -6.88
C ASN A 49 -3.51 -4.57 -6.54
N MET A 50 -3.90 -4.42 -5.27
CA MET A 50 -5.32 -4.46 -4.89
C MET A 50 -6.13 -3.32 -5.52
N GLN A 51 -5.53 -2.14 -5.73
CA GLN A 51 -6.16 -1.03 -6.46
C GLN A 51 -6.53 -1.39 -7.90
N LYS A 52 -5.76 -2.27 -8.55
CA LYS A 52 -6.09 -2.79 -9.89
C LYS A 52 -7.46 -3.49 -9.88
N SER A 53 -7.80 -4.22 -8.82
CA SER A 53 -9.12 -4.88 -8.67
C SER A 53 -10.30 -3.90 -8.66
N ILE A 54 -10.08 -2.68 -8.17
CA ILE A 54 -11.11 -1.63 -8.11
C ILE A 54 -11.25 -0.91 -9.48
N ASN A 55 -10.20 -0.94 -10.29
CA ASN A 55 -10.16 -0.34 -11.62
C ASN A 55 -10.64 -1.30 -12.71
N ASP A 56 -10.33 -2.59 -12.58
CA ASP A 56 -10.72 -3.64 -13.50
C ASP A 56 -12.17 -4.07 -13.27
N ARG A 57 -13.12 -3.18 -13.62
CA ARG A 57 -14.56 -3.50 -13.71
C ARG A 57 -14.89 -4.31 -14.96
N SER A 58 -14.11 -5.34 -15.27
CA SER A 58 -14.30 -6.18 -16.47
C SER A 58 -15.07 -7.47 -16.15
N SER A 59 -15.99 -7.83 -17.03
CA SER A 59 -17.07 -8.82 -16.89
C SER A 59 -16.66 -10.28 -16.62
N ASN A 60 -15.37 -10.58 -16.51
CA ASN A 60 -14.80 -11.91 -16.26
C ASN A 60 -14.04 -11.95 -14.92
N SER A 61 -14.67 -11.47 -13.84
CA SER A 61 -14.04 -11.53 -12.52
C SER A 61 -13.83 -12.98 -12.09
N THR A 62 -12.57 -13.34 -11.85
CA THR A 62 -12.19 -14.57 -11.15
C THR A 62 -13.00 -14.64 -9.86
N LYS A 63 -13.81 -15.69 -9.67
CA LYS A 63 -14.69 -15.85 -8.49
C LYS A 63 -14.04 -16.72 -7.41
N GLY A 64 -14.55 -16.62 -6.20
CA GLY A 64 -14.09 -17.40 -5.05
C GLY A 64 -12.70 -17.01 -4.57
N TYR A 65 -11.99 -17.92 -3.89
CA TYR A 65 -10.69 -17.63 -3.27
C TYR A 65 -9.62 -17.17 -4.28
N LYS A 66 -9.70 -17.60 -5.55
CA LYS A 66 -8.78 -17.18 -6.60
C LYS A 66 -8.85 -15.67 -6.88
N ALA A 67 -9.98 -15.03 -6.59
CA ALA A 67 -10.14 -13.58 -6.69
C ALA A 67 -9.21 -12.84 -5.71
N LEU A 68 -9.03 -13.41 -4.51
CA LEU A 68 -8.19 -12.82 -3.45
C LEU A 68 -6.72 -12.82 -3.85
N PHE A 69 -6.27 -13.88 -4.53
CA PHE A 69 -4.88 -14.05 -4.94
C PHE A 69 -4.56 -13.46 -6.32
N ALA A 70 -5.57 -13.09 -7.11
CA ALA A 70 -5.42 -12.58 -8.48
C ALA A 70 -4.63 -11.26 -8.56
N TYR A 71 -4.58 -10.52 -7.45
CA TYR A 71 -3.93 -9.22 -7.35
C TYR A 71 -2.83 -9.21 -6.28
N LEU A 72 -2.22 -10.36 -5.98
CA LEU A 72 -1.00 -10.34 -5.19
C LEU A 72 0.19 -9.84 -6.04
N PRO A 73 1.10 -9.06 -5.45
CA PRO A 73 2.36 -8.73 -6.08
C PRO A 73 3.22 -9.99 -6.27
N THR A 74 4.21 -9.93 -7.17
CA THR A 74 5.22 -10.98 -7.25
C THR A 74 6.21 -10.87 -6.11
N VAL A 75 6.97 -11.94 -5.85
CA VAL A 75 8.00 -11.93 -4.80
C VAL A 75 9.09 -10.90 -5.13
N GLU A 76 9.45 -10.78 -6.40
CA GLU A 76 10.44 -9.80 -6.88
C GLU A 76 9.94 -8.37 -6.64
N GLU A 77 8.68 -8.07 -6.95
CA GLU A 77 8.09 -6.75 -6.70
C GLU A 77 8.11 -6.40 -5.20
N VAL A 78 7.80 -7.36 -4.33
CA VAL A 78 7.85 -7.18 -2.87
C VAL A 78 9.28 -6.97 -2.39
N SER A 79 10.24 -7.75 -2.91
CA SER A 79 11.65 -7.67 -2.52
C SER A 79 12.27 -6.35 -2.93
N GLU A 80 12.17 -5.96 -4.20
CA GLU A 80 12.77 -4.74 -4.73
C GLU A 80 12.18 -3.48 -4.06
N ASN A 81 10.85 -3.45 -3.89
CA ASN A 81 10.21 -2.37 -3.16
C ASN A 81 10.64 -2.39 -1.69
N GLY A 82 10.74 -3.58 -1.08
CA GLY A 82 11.18 -3.79 0.28
C GLY A 82 12.57 -3.21 0.57
N ASP A 83 13.54 -3.49 -0.30
CA ASP A 83 14.91 -2.97 -0.21
C ASP A 83 14.94 -1.45 -0.33
N SER A 84 14.15 -0.88 -1.26
CA SER A 84 14.05 0.57 -1.43
C SER A 84 13.46 1.27 -0.18
N CYS A 85 12.52 0.61 0.51
CA CYS A 85 11.91 1.13 1.72
C CYS A 85 12.88 1.15 2.91
N GLU A 86 13.74 0.13 3.05
CA GLU A 86 14.78 0.10 4.11
C GLU A 86 15.76 1.27 3.98
N ILE A 87 16.15 1.61 2.75
CA ILE A 87 17.00 2.77 2.47
C ILE A 87 16.28 4.08 2.86
N LYS A 88 14.98 4.16 2.60
CA LYS A 88 14.17 5.37 2.83
C LYS A 88 13.80 5.58 4.30
N TYR A 89 13.64 4.49 5.08
CA TYR A 89 13.23 4.53 6.48
C TYR A 89 14.22 3.73 7.37
N PRO A 90 15.48 4.18 7.49
CA PRO A 90 16.57 3.42 8.10
C PRO A 90 16.48 3.31 9.63
N TYR A 91 15.55 4.04 10.25
CA TYR A 91 15.38 4.10 11.71
C TYR A 91 14.63 2.89 12.28
N CYS A 92 14.19 1.96 11.43
CA CYS A 92 13.55 0.71 11.82
C CYS A 92 14.03 -0.42 10.90
N SER A 93 13.97 -1.66 11.39
CA SER A 93 14.19 -2.85 10.57
C SER A 93 13.02 -3.81 10.76
N ILE A 94 12.26 -4.05 9.69
CA ILE A 94 11.17 -5.03 9.67
C ILE A 94 11.55 -6.11 8.67
N LEU A 95 11.78 -7.32 9.17
CA LEU A 95 11.97 -8.49 8.33
C LEU A 95 10.63 -8.88 7.71
N PHE A 96 10.59 -8.98 6.38
CA PHE A 96 9.43 -9.39 5.59
C PHE A 96 9.72 -10.72 4.90
#